data_AF-A0A7K1BBA8-F1
#
_entry.id   AF-A0A7K1BBA8-F1
#
_cell.length_a   1.000
_cell.length_b   1.000
_cell.length_c   1.000
_cell.angle_alpha   90.00
_cell.angle_beta   90.00
_cell.angle_gamma   90.00
#
_symmetry.space_group_name_H-M   'P 1'
#
loop_
_entity.id
_entity.type
_entity.pdbx_description
1 polymer ?
#
loop_
_entity_poly.entity_id
_entity_poly.type
_entity_poly.pdbx_seq_one_letter_code
_entity_poly.pdbx_strand_id
1 'polypeptide(L)'
;MTADRELLRVAAEEIEILGRCLQVDALLERWAGDKDHTSGCIAADGLDQALGLLDELADGRAAELAAAVRRITSTLPPPLE
;
A
#
# COMPACT_ATOMS: atom_id res chain seq x y z
N MET A 1 -11.72 -19.67 12.58
CA MET A 1 -11.58 -18.36 13.26
C MET A 1 -10.15 -17.79 13.21
N THR A 2 -9.09 -18.60 13.25
CA THR A 2 -7.69 -18.12 13.15
C THR A 2 -7.25 -17.81 11.71
N ALA A 3 -7.70 -18.60 10.72
CA ALA A 3 -7.30 -18.41 9.31
C ALA A 3 -7.84 -17.11 8.69
N ASP A 4 -9.09 -16.73 8.99
CA ASP A 4 -9.70 -15.52 8.42
C ASP A 4 -9.09 -14.25 9.01
N ARG A 5 -8.72 -14.26 10.30
CA ARG A 5 -8.00 -13.16 10.94
C ARG A 5 -6.62 -12.95 10.31
N GLU A 6 -5.93 -14.04 9.98
CA GLU A 6 -4.63 -13.97 9.33
C GLU A 6 -4.74 -13.44 7.89
N LEU A 7 -5.74 -13.90 7.13
CA LEU A 7 -6.06 -13.37 5.80
C LEU A 7 -6.38 -11.87 5.82
N LEU A 8 -7.14 -11.41 6.82
CA LEU A 8 -7.45 -9.99 7.00
C LEU A 8 -6.19 -9.18 7.36
N ARG A 9 -5.29 -9.74 8.18
CA ARG A 9 -4.02 -9.11 8.54
C ARG A 9 -3.15 -8.93 7.29
N VAL A 10 -2.96 -9.98 6.51
CA VAL A 10 -2.19 -9.91 5.24
C VAL A 10 -2.82 -8.87 4.32
N ALA A 11 -4.13 -8.92 4.10
CA ALA A 11 -4.79 -7.96 3.22
C ALA A 11 -4.62 -6.49 3.70
N ALA A 12 -4.67 -6.25 5.01
CA ALA A 12 -4.45 -4.92 5.57
C ALA A 12 -3.00 -4.44 5.38
N GLU A 13 -2.01 -5.32 5.59
CA GLU A 13 -0.60 -5.01 5.38
C GLU A 13 -0.30 -4.63 3.92
N GLU A 14 -0.87 -5.36 2.95
CA GLU A 14 -0.69 -5.04 1.53
C GLU A 14 -1.38 -3.74 1.12
N ILE A 15 -2.55 -3.44 1.69
CA ILE A 15 -3.24 -2.17 1.45
C ILE A 15 -2.45 -0.99 2.06
N GLU A 16 -1.80 -1.21 3.21
CA GLU A 16 -0.95 -0.20 3.83
C GLU A 16 0.21 0.21 2.92
N ILE A 17 0.78 -0.73 2.16
CA ILE A 17 1.84 -0.46 1.17
C ILE A 17 1.37 0.52 0.11
N LEU A 18 0.17 0.30 -0.44
CA LEU A 18 -0.44 1.23 -1.38
C LEU A 18 -0.64 2.60 -0.74
N GLY A 19 -1.09 2.64 0.52
CA GLY A 19 -1.22 3.87 1.30
C GLY A 19 0.10 4.64 1.43
N ARG A 20 1.20 3.94 1.72
CA ARG A 20 2.55 4.55 1.81
C ARG A 20 3.02 5.10 0.46
N CYS A 21 2.74 4.38 -0.63
CA CYS A 21 3.07 4.87 -1.98
C CYS A 21 2.33 6.19 -2.30
N LEU A 22 1.07 6.31 -1.88
CA LEU A 22 0.27 7.53 -2.09
C LEU A 22 0.75 8.72 -1.25
N GLN A 23 1.39 8.49 -0.10
CA GLN A 23 1.94 9.57 0.73
C GLN A 23 3.09 10.33 0.08
N VAL A 24 3.75 9.74 -0.93
CA VAL A 24 4.83 10.40 -1.68
C VAL A 24 4.36 11.68 -2.36
N ASP A 25 3.09 11.74 -2.79
CA ASP A 25 2.52 12.92 -3.43
C ASP A 25 2.66 14.18 -2.55
N ALA A 26 2.32 14.07 -1.27
CA ALA A 26 2.46 15.17 -0.31
C ALA A 26 3.93 15.60 -0.11
N LEU A 27 4.89 14.67 -0.20
CA LEU A 27 6.32 14.99 -0.12
C LEU A 27 6.79 15.75 -1.36
N LEU A 28 6.30 15.34 -2.54
CA LEU A 28 6.59 16.02 -3.81
C LEU A 28 5.97 17.40 -3.88
N GLU A 29 4.72 17.56 -3.43
CA GLU A 29 4.05 18.85 -3.34
C GLU A 29 4.83 19.82 -2.44
N ARG A 30 5.26 19.34 -1.27
CA ARG A 30 6.06 20.14 -0.34
C ARG A 30 7.37 20.58 -0.97
N TRP A 31 8.12 19.65 -1.57
CA TRP A 31 9.37 19.99 -2.25
C TRP A 31 9.14 20.96 -3.43
N ALA A 32 8.07 20.79 -4.20
CA ALA A 32 7.75 21.67 -5.31
C ALA A 32 7.45 23.11 -4.85
N GLY A 33 6.86 23.27 -3.66
CA GLY A 33 6.62 24.56 -3.01
C GLY A 33 7.86 25.20 -2.42
N ASP A 34 8.60 24.46 -1.60
CA ASP A 34 9.75 24.98 -0.82
C ASP A 34 11.02 25.11 -1.69
N LYS A 35 11.25 24.14 -2.60
CA LYS A 35 12.43 23.98 -3.46
C LYS A 35 13.77 24.04 -2.71
N ASP A 36 13.78 23.67 -1.44
CA ASP A 36 14.99 23.61 -0.63
C ASP A 36 15.61 22.20 -0.63
N HIS A 37 16.86 22.13 -0.17
CA HIS A 37 17.62 20.88 -0.14
C HIS A 37 17.02 19.83 0.80
N THR A 38 16.52 20.25 1.96
CA THR A 38 15.96 19.33 2.96
C THR A 38 14.68 18.68 2.45
N SER A 39 13.76 19.48 1.90
CA SER A 39 12.52 18.94 1.31
C SER A 39 12.81 18.04 0.10
N GLY A 40 13.83 18.37 -0.70
CA GLY A 40 14.28 17.53 -1.81
C GLY A 40 14.82 16.17 -1.37
N CYS A 41 15.64 16.14 -0.31
CA CYS A 41 16.13 14.87 0.26
C CYS A 41 14.99 14.00 0.79
N ILE A 42 14.04 14.58 1.54
CA ILE A 42 12.90 13.85 2.09
C ILE A 42 12.03 13.27 0.97
N ALA A 43 11.78 14.05 -0.10
CA ALA A 43 11.02 13.58 -1.25
C ALA A 43 11.74 12.45 -2.01
N ALA A 44 13.06 12.53 -2.15
CA ALA A 44 13.88 11.48 -2.77
C ALA A 44 13.86 10.18 -1.95
N ASP A 45 14.02 10.26 -0.62
CA ASP A 45 13.93 9.10 0.27
C ASP A 45 12.54 8.45 0.20
N GLY A 46 11.48 9.27 0.16
CA GLY A 46 10.10 8.78 -0.01
C GLY A 46 9.88 8.06 -1.35
N LEU A 47 10.46 8.56 -2.44
CA LEU A 47 10.42 7.92 -3.75
C LEU A 47 11.16 6.58 -3.76
N ASP A 48 12.35 6.52 -3.17
CA ASP A 48 13.13 5.28 -3.06
C ASP A 48 12.37 4.21 -2.26
N GLN A 49 11.78 4.62 -1.13
CA GLN A 49 10.94 3.72 -0.33
C GLN A 49 9.71 3.23 -1.11
N ALA A 50 9.02 4.11 -1.83
CA ALA A 50 7.87 3.72 -2.64
C ALA A 50 8.26 2.80 -3.80
N LEU A 51 9.44 2.98 -4.39
CA LEU A 51 9.95 2.07 -5.42
C LEU A 51 10.13 0.65 -4.87
N GLY A 52 10.81 0.49 -3.73
CA GLY A 52 10.99 -0.82 -3.11
C GLY A 52 9.65 -1.49 -2.74
N LEU A 53 8.70 -0.71 -2.25
CA LEU A 53 7.34 -1.18 -1.96
C LEU A 53 6.57 -1.63 -3.22
N LEU A 54 6.75 -0.93 -4.34
CA LEU A 54 6.15 -1.31 -5.62
C LEU A 54 6.80 -2.57 -6.20
N ASP A 55 8.11 -2.74 -6.03
CA ASP A 55 8.82 -3.96 -6.42
C ASP A 55 8.29 -5.16 -5.63
N GLU A 56 8.11 -5.02 -4.31
CA GLU A 56 7.51 -6.08 -3.47
C GLU A 56 6.07 -6.43 -3.91
N LEU A 57 5.26 -5.43 -4.27
CA LEU A 57 3.93 -5.67 -4.82
C LEU A 57 3.98 -6.41 -6.16
N ALA A 58 4.90 -6.04 -7.04
CA ALA A 58 5.11 -6.68 -8.34
C ALA A 58 5.61 -8.12 -8.22
N ASP A 59 6.41 -8.42 -7.19
CA ASP A 59 6.97 -9.73 -6.89
C ASP A 59 5.96 -10.75 -6.33
N GLY A 60 4.67 -10.40 -6.30
CA GLY A 60 3.58 -11.34 -6.07
C GLY A 60 2.66 -10.96 -4.91
N ARG A 61 3.04 -9.98 -4.07
CA ARG A 61 2.19 -9.54 -2.96
C ARG A 61 0.85 -8.97 -3.42
N ALA A 62 0.81 -8.34 -4.61
CA ALA A 62 -0.45 -7.91 -5.23
C ALA A 62 -1.38 -9.09 -5.57
N ALA A 63 -0.82 -10.22 -6.04
CA ALA A 63 -1.58 -11.43 -6.31
C ALA A 63 -2.09 -12.09 -5.02
N GLU A 64 -1.26 -12.09 -3.97
CA GLU A 64 -1.64 -12.58 -2.64
C GLU A 64 -2.78 -11.76 -2.03
N LEU A 65 -2.70 -10.43 -2.09
CA LEU A 65 -3.79 -9.53 -1.69
C LEU A 65 -5.08 -9.86 -2.44
N ALA A 66 -5.02 -9.98 -3.77
CA ALA A 66 -6.19 -10.29 -4.58
C ALA A 66 -6.81 -11.65 -4.21
N ALA A 67 -5.99 -12.65 -3.93
CA ALA A 67 -6.45 -13.96 -3.46
C ALA A 67 -7.08 -13.87 -2.07
N ALA A 68 -6.48 -13.11 -1.16
CA ALA A 68 -7.00 -12.89 0.18
C ALA A 68 -8.38 -12.20 0.14
N VAL A 69 -8.50 -11.12 -0.63
CA VAL A 69 -9.76 -10.39 -0.83
C VAL A 69 -10.84 -11.31 -1.39
N ARG A 70 -10.56 -12.07 -2.45
CA ARG A 70 -11.53 -13.01 -3.03
C ARG A 70 -12.03 -14.04 -2.02
N ARG A 71 -11.11 -14.56 -1.19
CA ARG A 71 -11.45 -15.53 -0.15
C ARG A 71 -12.32 -14.90 0.92
N ILE A 72 -11.99 -13.69 1.38
CA ILE A 72 -12.81 -12.95 2.35
C ILE A 72 -14.19 -12.66 1.75
N THR A 73 -14.27 -12.17 0.52
CA THR A 73 -15.57 -11.89 -0.13
C THR A 73 -16.44 -13.15 -0.24
N SER A 74 -15.84 -14.32 -0.48
CA SER A 74 -16.59 -15.59 -0.54
C SER A 74 -17.20 -16.03 0.79
N THR A 75 -16.76 -15.47 1.92
CA THR A 75 -17.30 -15.77 3.25
C THR A 75 -18.27 -14.72 3.76
N LEU A 76 -18.35 -13.55 3.10
CA LEU A 76 -19.29 -12.49 3.45
C LEU A 76 -20.70 -12.82 2.93
N PRO A 77 -21.77 -12.39 3.64
CA PRO A 77 -23.11 -12.46 3.10
C PRO A 77 -23.23 -11.60 1.83
N PRO A 78 -24.18 -11.93 0.92
CA PRO A 78 -24.40 -11.13 -0.27
C PRO A 78 -24.73 -9.68 0.09
N PRO A 79 -24.33 -8.70 -0.74
CA PRO A 79 -24.66 -7.30 -0.52
C PRO A 79 -26.18 -7.11 -0.42
N LEU A 80 -26.61 -6.24 0.48
CA LEU A 80 -28.02 -5.87 0.59
C LEU A 80 -28.41 -5.12 -0.70
N GLU A 81 -29.43 -5.63 -1.40
CA GLU A 81 -30.03 -5.01 -2.60
C GLU A 81 -30.72 -3.68 -2.28
#